data_AF-A0A7S3IZ98-F1
#
_entry.id   AF-A0A7S3IZ98-F1
#
_cell.length_a   1.000
_cell.length_b   1.000
_cell.length_c   1.000
_cell.angle_alpha   90.00
_cell.angle_beta   90.00
_cell.angle_gamma   90.00
#
_symmetry.space_group_name_H-M   'P 1'
#
loop_
_entity.id
_entity.type
_entity.pdbx_description
1 polymer ?
#
loop_
_entity_poly.entity_id
_entity_poly.type
_entity_poly.pdbx_seq_one_letter_code
_entity_poly.pdbx_strand_id
1 'polypeptide(L)'
;GRFGGSTKVLLFFHGNAEDIGLAEDLLHHLSDSLEVHCIGIEYPGYGIYRDAYASDKGIEEDAVTVYEYLTEDFGIDEKNIIVFGRSIGSGPATYLASVKN
;
A
#
# COMPACT_ATOMS: atom_id res chain seq x y z
N GLY A 1 -10.87 -5.40 18.09
CA GLY A 1 -10.16 -4.27 17.47
C GLY A 1 -11.00 -3.71 16.36
N ARG A 2 -10.73 -2.48 15.88
CA ARG A 2 -11.53 -1.76 14.86
C ARG A 2 -11.62 -2.45 13.48
N PHE A 3 -10.93 -3.58 13.31
CA PHE A 3 -11.10 -4.52 12.21
C PHE A 3 -11.85 -5.75 12.72
N GLY A 4 -13.14 -5.88 12.36
CA GLY A 4 -13.91 -7.09 12.62
C GLY A 4 -13.75 -8.04 11.43
N GLY A 5 -13.21 -9.23 11.66
CA GLY A 5 -13.02 -10.28 10.64
C GLY A 5 -11.56 -10.72 10.51
N SER A 6 -10.67 -9.82 10.05
CA SER A 6 -9.25 -10.10 9.84
C SER A 6 -8.35 -9.18 10.65
N THR A 7 -7.18 -9.68 11.06
CA THR A 7 -6.13 -8.86 11.69
C THR A 7 -5.07 -8.42 10.70
N LYS A 8 -5.12 -8.89 9.44
CA LYS A 8 -4.07 -8.65 8.44
C LYS A 8 -4.43 -7.50 7.51
N VAL A 9 -3.42 -6.70 7.17
CA VAL A 9 -3.52 -5.59 6.23
C VAL A 9 -2.55 -5.83 5.07
N LEU A 10 -3.05 -5.78 3.84
CA LEU A 10 -2.25 -5.84 2.63
C LEU A 10 -2.04 -4.41 2.11
N LEU A 11 -0.79 -3.96 2.13
CA LEU A 11 -0.35 -2.69 1.58
C LEU A 11 0.06 -2.90 0.12
N PHE A 12 -0.71 -2.35 -0.81
CA PHE A 12 -0.64 -2.58 -2.24
C PHE A 12 -0.01 -1.40 -2.99
N PHE A 13 1.02 -1.70 -3.79
CA PHE A 13 1.71 -0.77 -4.68
C PHE A 13 1.37 -1.13 -6.14
N HIS A 14 0.62 -0.26 -6.82
CA HIS A 14 0.10 -0.48 -8.18
C HIS A 14 1.16 -0.37 -9.30
N GLY A 15 0.77 -0.76 -10.52
CA GLY A 15 1.61 -0.67 -11.72
C GLY A 15 1.53 0.68 -12.46
N ASN A 16 2.41 0.88 -13.45
CA ASN A 16 2.62 2.15 -14.18
C ASN A 16 1.45 2.64 -15.05
N ALA A 17 0.53 1.76 -15.40
CA ALA A 17 -0.65 2.10 -16.21
C ALA A 17 -1.95 1.92 -15.42
N GLU A 18 -1.82 1.88 -14.09
CA GLU A 18 -2.92 1.78 -13.14
C GLU A 18 -2.88 3.03 -12.26
N ASP A 19 -4.03 3.39 -11.74
CA ASP A 19 -4.18 4.21 -10.55
C ASP A 19 -4.95 3.39 -9.51
N ILE A 20 -5.13 3.94 -8.32
CA ILE A 20 -5.82 3.21 -7.26
C ILE A 20 -7.28 2.85 -7.61
N GLY A 21 -7.92 3.65 -8.48
CA GLY A 21 -9.27 3.38 -8.96
C GLY A 21 -9.32 2.18 -9.89
N LEU A 22 -8.36 2.07 -10.81
CA LEU A 22 -8.22 0.89 -11.70
C LEU A 22 -7.86 -0.39 -10.94
N ALA A 23 -7.22 -0.26 -9.76
CA ALA A 23 -6.88 -1.39 -8.90
C ALA A 23 -8.05 -1.87 -8.04
N GLU A 24 -9.18 -1.16 -7.98
CA GLU A 24 -10.30 -1.44 -7.06
C GLU A 24 -10.80 -2.89 -7.16
N ASP A 25 -11.12 -3.37 -8.36
CA ASP A 25 -11.63 -4.74 -8.58
C ASP A 25 -10.64 -5.80 -8.10
N LEU A 26 -9.34 -5.58 -8.32
CA LEU A 26 -8.29 -6.48 -7.83
C LEU A 26 -8.21 -6.45 -6.31
N LEU A 27 -8.28 -5.28 -5.69
CA LEU A 27 -8.20 -5.13 -4.24
C LEU A 27 -9.41 -5.76 -3.54
N HIS A 28 -10.62 -5.60 -4.09
CA HIS A 28 -11.81 -6.30 -3.61
C HIS A 28 -11.65 -7.82 -3.73
N HIS A 29 -11.20 -8.30 -4.89
CA HIS A 29 -10.96 -9.73 -5.09
C HIS A 29 -9.92 -10.29 -4.09
N LEU A 30 -8.83 -9.57 -3.85
CA LEU A 30 -7.79 -9.96 -2.89
C LEU A 30 -8.31 -9.93 -1.45
N SER A 31 -9.06 -8.88 -1.08
CA SER A 31 -9.69 -8.75 0.24
C SER A 31 -10.60 -9.95 0.53
N ASP A 32 -11.49 -10.29 -0.41
CA ASP A 32 -12.43 -11.40 -0.24
C ASP A 32 -11.76 -12.77 -0.25
N SER A 33 -10.76 -12.97 -1.13
CA SER A 33 -10.12 -14.27 -1.32
C SER A 33 -9.11 -14.59 -0.21
N LEU A 34 -8.46 -13.57 0.35
CA LEU A 34 -7.42 -13.73 1.38
C LEU A 34 -7.91 -13.39 2.78
N GLU A 35 -9.13 -12.88 2.91
CA GLU A 35 -9.69 -12.35 4.16
C GLU A 35 -8.72 -11.34 4.81
N VAL A 36 -8.37 -10.27 4.08
CA VAL A 36 -7.46 -9.20 4.54
C VAL A 36 -8.05 -7.82 4.28
N HIS A 37 -7.60 -6.81 5.04
CA HIS A 37 -7.89 -5.42 4.70
C HIS A 37 -6.89 -4.92 3.66
N CYS A 38 -7.34 -4.36 2.55
CA CYS A 38 -6.45 -3.83 1.51
C CYS A 38 -6.31 -2.30 1.62
N ILE A 39 -5.08 -1.80 1.50
CA ILE A 39 -4.76 -0.38 1.38
C ILE A 39 -3.91 -0.20 0.14
N GLY A 40 -4.41 0.52 -0.86
CA GLY A 40 -3.62 0.93 -2.02
C GLY A 40 -2.90 2.25 -1.75
N ILE A 41 -1.67 2.39 -2.26
CA ILE A 41 -0.92 3.65 -2.25
C ILE A 41 -0.94 4.24 -3.65
N GLU A 42 -1.42 5.49 -3.78
CA GLU A 42 -1.38 6.27 -5.02
C GLU A 42 -0.05 7.02 -5.11
N TYR A 43 0.55 7.09 -6.31
CA TYR A 43 1.86 7.73 -6.50
C TYR A 43 1.75 9.20 -6.91
N PRO A 44 2.74 10.06 -6.54
CA PRO A 44 2.83 11.41 -7.09
C PRO A 44 2.83 11.39 -8.62
N GLY A 45 1.93 12.17 -9.23
CA GLY A 45 1.74 12.21 -10.69
C GLY A 45 0.68 11.24 -11.23
N TYR A 46 0.07 10.39 -10.39
CA TYR A 46 -0.98 9.44 -10.77
C TYR A 46 -2.35 9.78 -10.20
N GLY A 47 -3.42 9.35 -10.88
CA GLY A 47 -4.79 9.35 -10.35
C GLY A 47 -5.22 10.69 -9.73
N ILE A 48 -5.55 10.65 -8.44
CA ILE A 48 -5.93 11.84 -7.64
C ILE A 48 -4.72 12.67 -7.18
N TYR A 49 -3.51 12.11 -7.25
CA TYR A 49 -2.26 12.72 -6.83
C TYR A 49 -1.46 13.31 -8.01
N ARG A 50 -2.14 13.55 -9.15
CA ARG A 50 -1.57 13.98 -10.42
C ARG A 50 -0.78 15.29 -10.40
N ASP A 51 -1.12 16.21 -9.50
CA ASP A 51 -0.52 17.54 -9.45
C ASP A 51 0.80 17.55 -8.63
N ALA A 52 1.15 16.43 -7.99
CA ALA A 52 2.39 16.30 -7.25
C ALA A 52 3.56 15.94 -8.15
N TYR A 53 4.76 16.35 -7.74
CA TYR A 53 5.99 16.09 -8.49
C TYR A 53 6.35 14.60 -8.42
N ALA A 54 6.26 13.91 -9.56
CA ALA A 54 6.63 12.51 -9.69
C ALA A 54 8.12 12.31 -9.41
N SER A 55 8.43 11.55 -8.35
CA SER A 55 9.80 11.16 -8.02
C SER A 55 9.80 9.87 -7.21
N ASP A 56 10.83 9.04 -7.41
CA ASP A 56 11.01 7.79 -6.66
C ASP A 56 11.04 8.05 -5.14
N LYS A 57 11.75 9.12 -4.73
CA LYS A 57 11.83 9.54 -3.32
C LYS A 57 10.47 9.87 -2.72
N GLY A 58 9.59 10.53 -3.47
CA GLY A 58 8.23 10.83 -3.01
C GLY A 58 7.42 9.55 -2.76
N ILE A 59 7.51 8.58 -3.68
CA ILE A 59 6.83 7.29 -3.53
C ILE A 59 7.38 6.53 -2.30
N GLU A 60 8.69 6.54 -2.09
CA GLU A 60 9.35 5.94 -0.94
C GLU A 60 8.90 6.60 0.39
N GLU A 61 8.80 7.93 0.42
CA GLU A 61 8.33 8.69 1.59
C GLU A 61 6.85 8.40 1.91
N ASP A 62 5.99 8.33 0.89
CA ASP A 62 4.58 7.97 1.06
C ASP A 62 4.43 6.53 1.58
N ALA A 63 5.25 5.60 1.08
CA ALA A 63 5.27 4.20 1.53
C ALA A 63 5.60 4.09 3.03
N VAL A 64 6.63 4.80 3.48
CA VAL A 64 7.05 4.83 4.88
C VAL A 64 5.99 5.49 5.75
N THR A 65 5.46 6.64 5.31
CA THR A 65 4.44 7.40 6.05
C THR A 65 3.18 6.56 6.28
N VAL A 66 2.69 5.85 5.26
CA VAL A 66 1.52 4.98 5.40
C VAL A 66 1.82 3.80 6.32
N TYR A 67 3.01 3.18 6.20
CA TYR A 67 3.40 2.09 7.09
C TYR A 67 3.44 2.53 8.56
N GLU A 68 4.11 3.65 8.86
CA GLU A 68 4.20 4.22 10.21
C GLU A 68 2.82 4.59 10.75
N TYR A 69 1.95 5.16 9.94
CA TYR A 69 0.57 5.42 10.36
C TYR A 69 -0.17 4.15 10.79
N LEU A 70 0.02 3.03 10.06
CA LEU A 70 -0.62 1.76 10.40
C LEU A 70 -0.07 1.17 11.70
N THR A 71 1.24 1.25 11.93
CA THR A 71 1.90 0.63 13.07
C THR A 71 1.85 1.50 14.32
N GLU A 72 2.13 2.79 14.20
CA GLU A 72 2.29 3.72 15.32
C GLU A 72 0.95 4.34 15.74
N ASP A 73 0.18 4.88 14.80
CA ASP A 73 -1.09 5.54 15.10
C ASP A 73 -2.26 4.54 15.22
N PHE A 74 -2.31 3.57 14.31
CA PHE A 74 -3.38 2.57 14.27
C PHE A 74 -3.10 1.33 15.13
N GLY A 75 -1.84 1.11 15.53
CA GLY A 75 -1.43 0.03 16.42
C GLY A 75 -1.48 -1.37 15.78
N ILE A 76 -1.34 -1.48 14.46
CA ILE A 76 -1.25 -2.76 13.76
C ILE A 76 0.16 -3.33 13.98
N ASP A 77 0.24 -4.54 14.54
CA ASP A 77 1.51 -5.27 14.67
C ASP A 77 2.12 -5.52 13.28
N GLU A 78 3.39 -5.20 13.12
CA GLU A 78 4.15 -5.31 11.86
C GLU A 78 3.99 -6.68 11.19
N LYS A 79 3.93 -7.78 11.97
CA LYS A 79 3.73 -9.15 11.45
C LYS A 79 2.38 -9.37 10.77
N ASN A 80 1.45 -8.44 10.93
CA ASN A 80 0.14 -8.45 10.30
C ASN A 80 0.08 -7.60 9.02
N ILE A 81 1.14 -6.87 8.69
CA ILE A 81 1.22 -6.09 7.46
C ILE A 81 1.88 -6.95 6.37
N ILE A 82 1.21 -7.07 5.23
CA ILE A 82 1.70 -7.76 4.03
C ILE A 82 2.00 -6.69 3.00
N VAL A 83 3.25 -6.60 2.56
CA VAL A 83 3.66 -5.67 1.50
C VAL A 83 3.57 -6.37 0.14
N PHE A 84 2.82 -5.80 -0.79
CA PHE A 84 2.61 -6.36 -2.13
C PHE A 84 2.84 -5.30 -3.21
N GLY A 85 3.80 -5.54 -4.10
CA GLY A 85 4.08 -4.67 -5.24
C GLY A 85 3.84 -5.35 -6.58
N ARG A 86 3.12 -4.67 -7.48
CA ARG A 86 2.85 -5.17 -8.83
C ARG A 86 3.63 -4.38 -9.87
N SER A 87 4.39 -5.09 -10.72
CA SER A 87 5.20 -4.47 -11.78
C SER A 87 6.10 -3.37 -11.19
N ILE A 88 6.00 -2.11 -11.62
CA ILE A 88 6.79 -1.01 -11.04
C ILE A 88 6.59 -0.84 -9.53
N GLY A 89 5.42 -1.23 -8.99
CA GLY A 89 5.14 -1.21 -7.56
C GLY A 89 6.06 -2.12 -6.75
N SER A 90 6.81 -3.03 -7.39
CA SER A 90 7.87 -3.79 -6.71
C SER A 90 8.97 -2.89 -6.16
N GLY A 91 9.24 -1.74 -6.79
CA GLY A 91 10.24 -0.76 -6.32
C GLY A 91 9.95 -0.28 -4.90
N PRO A 92 8.86 0.48 -4.68
CA PRO A 92 8.53 0.98 -3.34
C PRO A 92 8.21 -0.14 -2.34
N ALA A 93 7.63 -1.26 -2.79
CA ALA A 93 7.40 -2.43 -1.94
C ALA A 93 8.71 -3.02 -1.38
N THR A 94 9.71 -3.21 -2.24
CA THR A 94 11.01 -3.76 -1.80
C THR A 94 11.83 -2.76 -1.01
N TYR A 95 11.76 -1.47 -1.36
CA TYR A 95 12.34 -0.40 -0.56
C TYR A 95 11.77 -0.42 0.86
N LEU A 96 10.44 -0.39 1.01
CA LEU A 96 9.78 -0.37 2.31
C LEU A 96 10.21 -1.57 3.16
N ALA A 97 10.18 -2.78 2.60
CA ALA A 97 10.62 -3.99 3.29
C ALA A 97 12.11 -3.98 3.68
N SER A 98 12.95 -3.17 3.02
CA SER A 98 14.37 -3.04 3.36
C SER A 98 14.62 -2.09 4.54
N VAL A 99 13.68 -1.18 4.82
CA VAL A 99 13.81 -0.14 5.86
C VAL A 99 12.86 -0.33 7.05
N LYS A 100 11.79 -1.13 6.88
CA LYS A 100 10.80 -1.48 7.91
C LYS A 100 10.59 -3.00 7.90
N ASN A 101 11.14 -3.69 8.91
CA ASN A 101 10.93 -5.12 9.14
C ASN A 101 11.29 -5.49 10.58
#